data_AF-K2G7C0-F1
#
_entry.id   AF-K2G7C0-F1
#
_cell.length_a   1.000
_cell.length_b   1.000
_cell.length_c   1.000
_cell.angle_alpha   90.00
_cell.angle_beta   90.00
_cell.angle_gamma   90.00
#
_symmetry.space_group_name_H-M   'P 1'
#
loop_
_entity.id
_entity.type
_entity.pdbx_description
1 polymer ?
#
loop_
_entity_poly.entity_id
_entity_poly.type
_entity_poly.pdbx_seq_one_letter_code
_entity_poly.pdbx_strand_id
1 'polypeptide(L)'
;MKNKTRVTGERLFPGIQISRNGYIIKKEPAGGGDMEYEFMTTECALPCLVVSDEDNGRYMIQNFDRSGEVFNSKEELVKWMETFWSPDLMLEPERYDEVLQEIKERVLPV
;
A
#
# COMPACT_ATOMS: atom_id res chain seq x y z
N MET A 1 18.20 26.35 16.14
CA MET A 1 17.18 25.35 15.75
C MET A 1 17.89 24.28 14.94
N LYS A 2 17.92 23.03 15.43
CA LYS A 2 18.79 21.99 14.86
C LYS A 2 18.13 21.38 13.62
N ASN A 3 18.54 21.84 12.45
CA ASN A 3 18.35 21.15 11.18
C ASN A 3 19.05 19.79 11.29
N LYS A 4 18.28 18.70 11.28
CA LYS A 4 18.83 17.35 11.14
C LYS A 4 18.81 17.00 9.66
N THR A 5 20.00 16.96 9.07
CA THR A 5 20.24 16.44 7.74
C THR A 5 20.95 15.09 7.82
N ARG A 6 20.48 14.15 6.98
CA ARG A 6 21.14 12.97 6.37
C ARG A 6 21.25 11.65 7.12
N VAL A 7 20.80 10.58 6.44
CA VAL A 7 21.62 9.46 5.90
C VAL A 7 20.93 8.97 4.59
N THR A 8 21.51 9.21 3.39
CA THR A 8 21.97 8.20 2.39
C THR A 8 20.91 7.15 2.00
N GLY A 9 20.41 7.02 0.76
CA GLY A 9 21.11 7.09 -0.51
C GLY A 9 20.90 5.79 -1.30
N GLU A 10 19.69 5.52 -1.75
CA GLU A 10 19.44 4.83 -3.02
C GLU A 10 18.46 5.73 -3.79
N ARG A 11 18.64 5.87 -5.10
CA ARG A 11 17.62 6.48 -5.95
C ARG A 11 16.39 5.58 -5.90
N LEU A 12 15.55 5.78 -4.90
CA LEU A 12 14.17 5.34 -4.95
C LEU A 12 13.59 6.01 -6.20
N PHE A 13 13.20 5.20 -7.17
CA PHE A 13 12.66 5.63 -8.45
C PHE A 13 11.64 6.76 -8.23
N PRO A 14 11.52 7.75 -9.14
CA PRO A 14 10.50 8.78 -9.01
C PRO A 14 9.13 8.11 -8.80
N GLY A 15 8.50 8.35 -7.65
CA GLY A 15 7.21 7.74 -7.29
C GLY A 15 7.22 6.71 -6.15
N ILE A 16 8.38 6.40 -5.54
CA ILE A 16 8.42 5.54 -4.34
C ILE A 16 8.30 6.38 -3.07
N GLN A 17 7.25 6.17 -2.29
CA GLN A 17 7.06 6.78 -0.97
C GLN A 17 7.22 5.72 0.12
N ILE A 18 8.08 6.00 1.10
CA ILE A 18 8.32 5.11 2.25
C ILE A 18 7.79 5.81 3.51
N SER A 19 7.06 5.07 4.35
CA SER A 19 6.61 5.54 5.65
C SER A 19 7.78 5.90 6.58
N ARG A 20 7.52 6.66 7.65
CA ARG A 20 8.58 7.19 8.55
C ARG A 20 9.47 6.10 9.16
N ASN A 21 8.95 4.89 9.31
CA ASN A 21 9.68 3.76 9.89
C ASN A 21 10.09 2.69 8.86
N GLY A 22 9.84 2.90 7.56
CA GLY A 22 10.30 1.99 6.51
C GLY A 22 9.38 0.81 6.19
N TYR A 23 8.19 0.74 6.81
CA TYR A 23 7.36 -0.46 6.82
C TYR A 23 6.23 -0.47 5.80
N ILE A 24 5.86 0.69 5.25
CA ILE A 24 4.90 0.78 4.15
C ILE A 24 5.55 1.46 2.96
N ILE A 25 5.55 0.77 1.82
CA ILE A 25 6.14 1.25 0.56
C ILE A 25 5.01 1.41 -0.45
N LYS A 26 4.79 2.63 -0.91
CA LYS A 26 3.96 2.91 -2.09
C LYS A 26 4.87 2.97 -3.30
N LYS A 27 4.56 2.21 -4.34
CA LYS A 27 5.22 2.29 -5.65
C LYS A 27 4.23 2.86 -6.65
N GLU A 28 4.53 4.07 -7.14
CA GLU A 28 3.84 4.64 -8.29
C GLU A 28 4.54 4.18 -9.59
N PRO A 29 3.79 3.88 -10.66
CA PRO A 29 4.36 3.41 -11.89
C PRO A 29 4.86 4.62 -12.69
N ALA A 30 5.93 4.41 -13.46
CA ALA A 30 6.54 5.45 -14.29
C ALA A 30 5.62 5.96 -15.43
N GLY A 31 4.42 5.40 -15.59
CA GLY A 31 3.46 5.68 -16.66
C GLY A 31 2.01 5.58 -16.21
N GLY A 32 1.68 6.14 -15.04
CA GLY A 32 0.33 6.53 -14.62
C GLY A 32 -0.78 5.48 -14.68
N GLY A 33 -1.04 4.80 -13.55
CA GLY A 33 -2.26 4.01 -13.36
C GLY A 33 -2.24 3.04 -12.19
N ASP A 34 -1.22 2.20 -12.18
CA ASP A 34 -1.05 1.04 -11.31
C ASP A 34 -0.51 1.42 -9.92
N MET A 35 -1.30 1.29 -8.85
CA MET A 35 -0.83 1.55 -7.50
C MET A 35 -0.47 0.25 -6.79
N GLU A 36 0.75 0.16 -6.27
CA GLU A 36 1.19 -0.95 -5.44
C GLU A 36 1.58 -0.48 -4.05
N TYR A 37 1.10 -1.19 -3.03
CA TYR A 37 1.36 -0.90 -1.62
C TYR A 37 1.89 -2.16 -0.94
N GLU A 38 3.02 -2.04 -0.27
CA GLU A 38 3.57 -3.09 0.58
C GLU A 38 3.31 -2.73 2.04
N PHE A 39 2.75 -3.66 2.82
CA PHE A 39 2.46 -3.51 4.24
C PHE A 39 3.22 -4.53 5.07
N MET A 40 3.87 -4.09 6.15
CA MET A 40 4.47 -5.00 7.12
C MET A 40 3.55 -5.19 8.32
N THR A 41 3.36 -6.45 8.71
CA THR A 41 2.51 -6.83 9.85
C THR A 41 3.34 -7.10 11.10
N THR A 42 2.70 -7.10 12.27
CA THR A 42 3.32 -7.51 13.54
C THR A 42 3.64 -8.99 13.59
N GLU A 43 2.91 -9.79 12.80
CA GLU A 43 2.94 -11.25 12.83
C GLU A 43 4.09 -11.85 12.01
N CYS A 44 4.57 -11.14 10.98
CA CYS A 44 5.56 -11.68 10.06
C CYS A 44 6.53 -10.62 9.53
N ALA A 45 7.75 -11.05 9.21
CA ALA A 45 8.76 -10.21 8.56
C ALA A 45 8.61 -10.14 7.03
N LEU A 46 7.58 -10.79 6.46
CA LEU A 46 7.28 -10.73 5.04
C LEU A 46 6.19 -9.67 4.78
N PRO A 47 6.38 -8.78 3.79
CA PRO A 47 5.39 -7.79 3.46
C PRO A 47 4.16 -8.42 2.80
N CYS A 48 2.99 -7.91 3.12
CA CYS A 48 1.79 -8.09 2.33
C CYS A 48 1.80 -7.09 1.17
N LEU A 49 1.29 -7.47 0.00
CA LEU A 49 1.17 -6.60 -1.17
C LEU A 49 -0.30 -6.31 -1.46
N VAL A 50 -0.62 -5.07 -1.78
CA VAL A 50 -1.92 -4.63 -2.30
C VAL A 50 -1.68 -3.96 -3.64
N VAL A 51 -2.35 -4.44 -4.68
CA VAL A 51 -2.31 -3.85 -6.02
C VAL A 51 -3.70 -3.30 -6.34
N SER A 52 -3.75 -2.03 -6.71
CA SER A 52 -4.92 -1.33 -7.20
C SER A 52 -4.56 -0.63 -8.50
N ASP A 53 -4.78 -1.32 -9.60
CA ASP A 53 -4.53 -0.84 -10.95
C ASP A 53 -5.88 -0.68 -11.66
N GLU A 54 -6.36 0.56 -11.65
CA GLU A 54 -7.67 0.93 -12.20
C GLU A 54 -7.68 0.88 -13.73
N ASP A 55 -6.55 1.20 -14.37
CA ASP A 55 -6.41 1.26 -15.82
C ASP A 55 -6.46 -0.13 -16.47
N ASN A 56 -5.92 -1.14 -15.78
CA ASN A 56 -5.98 -2.53 -16.23
C ASN A 56 -7.04 -3.38 -15.48
N GLY A 57 -7.79 -2.77 -14.56
CA GLY A 57 -8.80 -3.46 -13.74
C GLY A 57 -8.22 -4.57 -12.87
N ARG A 58 -6.97 -4.42 -12.41
CA ARG A 58 -6.27 -5.41 -11.59
C ARG A 58 -6.31 -4.99 -10.12
N TYR A 59 -7.03 -5.76 -9.33
CA TYR A 59 -7.11 -5.59 -7.89
C TYR A 59 -6.65 -6.88 -7.21
N MET A 60 -5.64 -6.82 -6.36
CA MET A 60 -5.05 -8.02 -5.77
C MET A 60 -4.51 -7.74 -4.37
N ILE A 61 -4.62 -8.74 -3.50
CA ILE A 61 -3.90 -8.80 -2.23
C ILE A 61 -3.02 -10.05 -2.21
N GLN A 62 -1.82 -9.92 -1.69
CA GLN A 62 -0.97 -11.03 -1.28
C GLN A 62 -0.62 -10.86 0.19
N ASN A 63 -0.96 -11.85 1.00
CA ASN A 63 -0.63 -11.89 2.42
C ASN A 63 0.80 -12.41 2.64
N PHE A 64 1.32 -12.21 3.85
CA PHE A 64 2.63 -12.67 4.29
C PHE A 64 2.83 -14.20 4.17
N ASP A 65 1.76 -14.99 4.23
CA ASP A 65 1.78 -16.46 4.10
C ASP A 65 1.80 -16.94 2.63
N ARG A 66 1.90 -16.01 1.67
CA ARG A 66 1.79 -16.22 0.22
C ARG A 66 0.39 -16.62 -0.27
N SER A 67 -0.62 -16.60 0.61
CA SER A 67 -2.01 -16.58 0.14
C SER A 67 -2.28 -15.24 -0.54
N GLY A 68 -3.26 -15.21 -1.43
CA GLY A 68 -3.64 -13.98 -2.10
C GLY A 68 -4.99 -14.13 -2.79
N GLU A 69 -5.66 -13.00 -2.95
CA GLU A 69 -6.96 -12.91 -3.58
C GLU A 69 -6.92 -11.86 -4.68
N VAL A 70 -7.64 -12.13 -5.77
CA VAL A 70 -7.80 -11.21 -6.90
C VAL A 70 -9.26 -10.81 -6.93
N PHE A 71 -9.52 -9.52 -7.12
CA PHE A 71 -10.84 -8.93 -7.10
C PHE A 71 -11.18 -8.35 -8.46
N ASN A 72 -12.47 -8.29 -8.79
CA ASN A 72 -12.94 -7.73 -10.06
C ASN A 72 -13.18 -6.23 -9.96
N SER A 73 -13.35 -5.72 -8.74
CA SER A 73 -13.54 -4.29 -8.50
C SER A 73 -12.77 -3.79 -7.28
N LYS A 74 -12.57 -2.48 -7.25
CA LYS A 74 -11.94 -1.78 -6.13
C LYS A 74 -12.75 -1.90 -4.85
N GLU A 75 -14.07 -1.91 -4.95
CA GLU A 75 -14.97 -2.02 -3.80
C GLU A 75 -14.82 -3.39 -3.12
N GLU A 76 -14.64 -4.45 -3.92
CA GLU A 76 -14.38 -5.80 -3.40
C GLU A 76 -13.04 -5.85 -2.65
N LEU A 77 -11.98 -5.26 -3.24
CA LEU A 77 -10.66 -5.13 -2.61
C LEU A 77 -10.74 -4.42 -1.26
N VAL A 78 -11.33 -3.21 -1.24
CA VAL A 78 -11.46 -2.39 -0.03
C VAL A 78 -12.27 -3.13 1.04
N LYS A 79 -13.39 -3.73 0.65
CA LYS A 79 -14.24 -4.48 1.58
C LYS A 79 -13.49 -5.68 2.17
N TRP A 80 -12.68 -6.37 1.37
CA TRP A 80 -11.85 -7.46 1.87
C TRP A 80 -10.83 -6.95 2.88
N MET A 81 -10.13 -5.85 2.58
CA MET A 81 -9.16 -5.23 3.51
C MET A 81 -9.83 -4.89 4.85
N GLU A 82 -10.99 -4.25 4.83
CA GLU A 82 -11.74 -3.91 6.05
C GLU A 82 -12.28 -5.12 6.82
N THR A 83 -12.50 -6.24 6.13
CA THR A 83 -13.06 -7.46 6.75
C THR A 83 -11.99 -8.34 7.37
N PHE A 84 -10.83 -8.46 6.70
CA PHE A 84 -9.79 -9.42 7.07
C PHE A 84 -8.54 -8.77 7.69
N TRP A 85 -8.27 -7.51 7.37
CA TRP A 85 -7.16 -6.77 7.96
C TRP A 85 -7.68 -5.76 8.98
N SER A 86 -7.00 -5.68 10.12
CA SER A 86 -7.19 -4.63 11.13
C SER A 86 -5.95 -3.74 11.15
N PRO A 87 -6.09 -2.41 11.34
CA PRO A 87 -4.96 -1.53 11.59
C PRO A 87 -4.04 -2.03 12.72
N ASP A 88 -4.59 -2.72 13.73
CA ASP A 88 -3.82 -3.29 14.85
C ASP A 88 -2.81 -4.38 14.44
N LEU A 89 -3.03 -5.03 13.29
CA LEU A 89 -2.11 -6.04 12.75
C LEU A 89 -0.95 -5.41 11.98
N MET A 90 -1.01 -4.10 11.71
CA MET A 90 -0.03 -3.37 10.92
C MET A 90 1.01 -2.74 11.84
N LEU A 91 2.27 -2.70 11.41
CA LEU A 91 3.31 -1.98 12.14
C LEU A 91 3.10 -0.45 12.11
N GLU A 92 2.37 0.07 11.13
CA GLU A 92 1.99 1.48 11.01
C GLU A 92 0.48 1.62 10.72
N PRO A 93 -0.38 1.54 11.76
CA PRO A 93 -1.83 1.59 11.62
C PRO A 93 -2.33 2.86 10.92
N GLU A 94 -1.78 4.02 11.27
CA GLU A 94 -2.17 5.32 10.69
C GLU A 94 -2.00 5.34 9.17
N ARG A 95 -0.91 4.73 8.68
CA ARG A 95 -0.61 4.70 7.25
C ARG A 95 -1.47 3.67 6.50
N TYR A 96 -1.92 2.61 7.17
CA TYR A 96 -2.92 1.72 6.62
C TYR A 96 -4.25 2.45 6.35
N ASP A 97 -4.73 3.24 7.31
CA ASP A 97 -5.94 4.05 7.13
C ASP A 97 -5.79 5.07 5.99
N GLU A 98 -4.63 5.75 5.90
CA GLU A 98 -4.34 6.67 4.79
C GLU A 98 -4.39 5.98 3.42
N VAL A 99 -3.76 4.80 3.28
CA VAL A 99 -3.77 4.06 2.00
C VAL A 99 -5.16 3.56 1.67
N LEU A 100 -5.90 3.06 2.66
CA LEU A 100 -7.27 2.61 2.48
C LEU A 100 -8.16 3.77 2.00
N GLN A 101 -7.98 4.96 2.56
CA GLN A 101 -8.67 6.17 2.11
C GLN A 101 -8.23 6.57 0.69
N GLU A 102 -6.92 6.52 0.38
CA GLU A 102 -6.41 6.84 -0.96
C GLU A 102 -7.02 5.94 -2.04
N ILE A 103 -7.10 4.62 -1.79
CA ILE A 103 -7.75 3.67 -2.69
C ILE A 103 -9.24 4.01 -2.85
N LYS A 104 -9.95 4.29 -1.74
CA LYS A 104 -11.38 4.68 -1.76
C LYS A 104 -11.62 5.97 -2.54
N GLU A 105 -10.81 7.01 -2.33
CA GLU A 105 -10.99 8.34 -2.90
C GLU A 105 -10.64 8.41 -4.39
N ARG A 106 -9.81 7.50 -4.91
CA ARG A 106 -9.42 7.46 -6.32
C ARG A 106 -10.55 7.07 -7.29
N VAL A 107 -11.82 7.14 -6.86
CA VAL A 107 -12.95 7.09 -7.79
C VAL A 107 -12.89 8.37 -8.62
N LEU A 108 -12.57 8.27 -9.91
CA LEU A 108 -12.64 9.40 -10.83
C LEU A 108 -13.99 10.14 -10.62
N PRO A 109 -13.99 11.47 -10.43
CA PRO A 109 -15.25 12.21 -10.42
C PRO A 109 -15.94 11.97 -11.77
N VAL A 110 -17.14 11.39 -11.70
CA VAL A 110 -18.05 11.15 -12.83
C VAL A 110 -18.44 12.47 -13.49
#